data_AF-A0A9P6QK84-F1
#
_entry.id   AF-A0A9P6QK84-F1
#
_cell.length_a   1.000
_cell.length_b   1.000
_cell.length_c   1.000
_cell.angle_alpha   90.00
_cell.angle_beta   90.00
_cell.angle_gamma   90.00
#
_symmetry.space_group_name_H-M   'P 1'
#
loop_
_entity.id
_entity.type
_entity.pdbx_description
1 polymer ?
#
loop_
_entity_poly.entity_id
_entity_poly.type
_entity_poly.pdbx_seq_one_letter_code
_entity_poly.pdbx_strand_id
1 'polypeptide(L)'
;MAPSSSPQSYSGPSKSSGAVLLARPDTVTRPKQQQQSSSASTSTSSSRLPATNKGPPVLKIDLRSHSKPQLRQKVVTQLYEAFRRIYASLKDGDAVASEHAVAQESDIHKKTTQGTYKSLAAVTLQRLKKRPPATGPDDVGIEGEWNPVKDTSASLLEIWQLAKAYCPTKQQLQDHGYPVELPATLDPIPSPKGICDRCGGSFTIKDHLEESDRAACLYHPLRAKMSKTFGDRVRVFRCCEEPIGSEGCTPGPHVYKEDGLSLLHTRIPFVETPDRSTPAPHAVVAMDCEMCYTAGGFEMVRISVVGGDGQTILDELVKPKHPVIDLNTRFSGIKSLDDAKYTLEEVREKLFELIDSKTIIIGQSLDNDFKVLRLVHNTVIDTSMLFPHPRGGNFKYSLQFMAQQYLQRFIQDTEDGHDSFEDAKTCLDLVKLKVEKDLQQKST
;
A
#
# COMPACT_ATOMS: atom_id res chain seq x y z
N MET A 1 -2.22 64.74 -31.23
CA MET A 1 -2.16 64.64 -32.71
C MET A 1 -2.11 63.17 -33.08
N ALA A 2 -3.23 62.63 -33.56
CA ALA A 2 -3.29 61.43 -34.41
C ALA A 2 -2.76 61.80 -35.82
N PRO A 3 -2.46 60.86 -36.76
CA PRO A 3 -3.38 59.84 -37.33
C PRO A 3 -2.74 58.42 -37.36
N SER A 4 -3.44 57.27 -37.28
CA SER A 4 -4.57 56.68 -38.01
C SER A 4 -4.29 56.27 -39.46
N SER A 5 -4.20 54.95 -39.74
CA SER A 5 -5.00 54.25 -40.77
C SER A 5 -4.58 52.77 -40.95
N SER A 6 -5.48 51.85 -40.58
CA SER A 6 -5.61 50.44 -41.04
C SER A 6 -6.28 50.40 -42.45
N PRO A 7 -6.89 49.31 -42.99
CA PRO A 7 -6.91 47.85 -42.71
C PRO A 7 -6.91 46.94 -43.99
N GLN A 8 -6.99 45.61 -43.84
CA GLN A 8 -7.67 44.61 -44.71
C GLN A 8 -7.46 43.20 -44.08
N SER A 9 -8.39 42.42 -43.52
CA SER A 9 -9.70 41.84 -43.90
C SER A 9 -9.66 40.68 -44.91
N TYR A 10 -10.19 39.50 -44.51
CA TYR A 10 -10.95 38.44 -45.24
C TYR A 10 -10.63 37.06 -44.60
N SER A 11 -11.48 36.47 -43.75
CA SER A 11 -12.74 35.72 -43.97
C SER A 11 -12.55 34.19 -44.05
N GLY A 12 -13.16 33.45 -43.10
CA GLY A 12 -13.34 31.99 -43.16
C GLY A 12 -14.39 31.56 -44.21
N PRO A 13 -14.68 30.24 -44.32
CA PRO A 13 -15.82 29.74 -43.54
C PRO A 13 -15.73 28.27 -43.04
N SER A 14 -16.63 27.99 -42.10
CA SER A 14 -17.06 26.73 -41.48
C SER A 14 -17.52 25.62 -42.44
N LYS A 15 -17.51 24.35 -41.98
CA LYS A 15 -18.73 23.50 -41.93
C LYS A 15 -18.58 22.20 -41.12
N SER A 16 -19.72 21.85 -40.54
CA SER A 16 -20.09 20.81 -39.58
C SER A 16 -20.45 19.43 -40.18
N SER A 17 -20.43 18.40 -39.32
CA SER A 17 -21.37 17.26 -39.23
C SER A 17 -21.33 16.12 -40.26
N GLY A 18 -21.41 14.88 -39.76
CA GLY A 18 -21.78 13.70 -40.56
C GLY A 18 -21.65 12.36 -39.84
N ALA A 19 -22.54 12.08 -38.87
CA ALA A 19 -22.80 10.72 -38.38
C ALA A 19 -23.73 10.01 -39.38
N VAL A 20 -23.42 8.76 -39.74
CA VAL A 20 -24.24 7.95 -40.65
C VAL A 20 -24.86 6.77 -39.89
N LEU A 21 -26.17 6.85 -39.70
CA LEU A 21 -27.08 5.74 -39.40
C LEU A 21 -27.54 5.14 -40.72
N LEU A 22 -27.55 3.80 -40.84
CA LEU A 22 -28.37 3.11 -41.84
C LEU A 22 -29.12 1.95 -41.18
N ALA A 23 -30.44 2.04 -41.25
CA ALA A 23 -31.41 1.00 -40.90
C ALA A 23 -31.79 0.16 -42.13
N ARG A 24 -32.47 -0.96 -41.83
CA ARG A 24 -32.88 -2.13 -42.63
C ARG A 24 -33.67 -1.87 -43.92
N PRO A 25 -33.95 -2.94 -44.69
CA PRO A 25 -35.36 -3.32 -44.79
C PRO A 25 -35.66 -4.82 -44.60
N ASP A 26 -36.91 -5.05 -44.18
CA ASP A 26 -37.65 -6.30 -43.99
C ASP A 26 -37.95 -7.04 -45.31
N THR A 27 -38.29 -8.33 -45.23
CA THR A 27 -39.65 -8.91 -45.49
C THR A 27 -39.59 -10.44 -45.64
N VAL A 28 -40.37 -11.20 -44.83
CA VAL A 28 -41.58 -12.01 -45.20
C VAL A 28 -41.17 -13.37 -45.83
N THR A 29 -41.59 -14.56 -45.37
CA THR A 29 -42.96 -15.09 -45.27
C THR A 29 -43.06 -16.36 -44.37
N ARG A 30 -44.25 -16.53 -43.76
CA ARG A 30 -44.85 -17.69 -43.06
C ARG A 30 -45.29 -18.80 -44.08
N PRO A 31 -46.06 -19.90 -43.77
CA PRO A 31 -46.44 -20.56 -42.50
C PRO A 31 -46.60 -22.13 -42.52
N LYS A 32 -46.98 -22.70 -41.35
CA LYS A 32 -47.91 -23.86 -41.11
C LYS A 32 -47.37 -25.28 -41.44
N GLN A 33 -47.67 -26.40 -40.72
CA GLN A 33 -48.87 -26.94 -40.05
C GLN A 33 -48.39 -27.94 -38.95
N GLN A 34 -48.94 -27.94 -37.72
CA GLN A 34 -50.08 -28.73 -37.20
C GLN A 34 -49.88 -30.26 -37.09
N GLN A 35 -50.08 -30.75 -35.85
CA GLN A 35 -50.77 -32.00 -35.43
C GLN A 35 -50.14 -33.34 -35.86
N GLN A 36 -50.18 -34.44 -35.10
CA GLN A 36 -51.06 -34.88 -34.02
C GLN A 36 -50.40 -36.06 -33.27
N SER A 37 -50.97 -36.35 -32.11
CA SER A 37 -50.71 -37.41 -31.14
C SER A 37 -50.86 -38.87 -31.63
N SER A 38 -50.10 -39.80 -31.03
CA SER A 38 -50.61 -41.12 -30.61
C SER A 38 -49.68 -41.84 -29.62
N SER A 39 -50.31 -42.60 -28.72
CA SER A 39 -49.83 -43.21 -27.48
C SER A 39 -49.49 -44.71 -27.56
N ALA A 40 -48.67 -45.15 -26.58
CA ALA A 40 -48.45 -46.53 -26.08
C ALA A 40 -47.64 -47.48 -27.00
N SER A 41 -46.76 -48.40 -26.56
CA SER A 41 -46.62 -49.13 -25.29
C SER A 41 -45.21 -49.74 -25.16
N THR A 42 -44.66 -49.70 -23.94
CA THR A 42 -43.84 -50.70 -23.22
C THR A 42 -42.89 -51.66 -23.98
N SER A 43 -41.58 -51.54 -23.70
CA SER A 43 -40.76 -52.69 -23.29
C SER A 43 -39.51 -52.22 -22.50
N THR A 44 -39.24 -52.96 -21.45
CA THR A 44 -38.18 -52.84 -20.45
C THR A 44 -36.77 -53.05 -21.01
N SER A 45 -35.77 -52.28 -20.55
CA SER A 45 -34.60 -52.86 -19.85
C SER A 45 -33.55 -51.83 -19.42
N SER A 46 -33.08 -52.07 -18.20
CA SER A 46 -31.70 -51.86 -17.70
C SER A 46 -31.19 -50.44 -17.47
N SER A 47 -31.19 -50.12 -16.17
CA SER A 47 -30.35 -49.16 -15.47
C SER A 47 -28.88 -49.14 -15.91
N ARG A 48 -28.34 -47.95 -16.15
CA ARG A 48 -26.91 -47.65 -16.00
C ARG A 48 -26.74 -46.48 -15.04
N LEU A 49 -26.02 -46.72 -13.95
CA LEU A 49 -25.50 -45.71 -13.04
C LEU A 49 -24.65 -44.69 -13.82
N PRO A 50 -24.63 -43.39 -13.45
CA PRO A 50 -23.84 -42.40 -14.16
C PRO A 50 -22.35 -42.62 -13.91
N ALA A 51 -21.56 -42.65 -14.97
CA ALA A 51 -20.10 -42.67 -14.90
C ALA A 51 -19.59 -41.43 -14.14
N THR A 52 -18.60 -41.62 -13.28
CA THR A 52 -17.84 -40.54 -12.64
C THR A 52 -17.09 -39.76 -13.73
N ASN A 53 -17.61 -38.61 -14.15
CA ASN A 53 -16.98 -37.76 -15.16
C ASN A 53 -15.70 -37.13 -14.59
N LYS A 54 -14.53 -37.65 -14.98
CA LYS A 54 -13.20 -37.11 -14.62
C LYS A 54 -12.68 -36.07 -15.63
N GLY A 55 -13.56 -35.28 -16.24
CA GLY A 55 -13.21 -34.41 -17.38
C GLY A 55 -14.05 -33.15 -17.45
N PRO A 56 -13.69 -32.19 -18.33
CA PRO A 56 -14.34 -30.90 -18.43
C PRO A 56 -15.87 -31.07 -18.60
N PRO A 57 -16.68 -30.45 -17.72
CA PRO A 57 -18.11 -30.70 -17.70
C PRO A 57 -18.81 -30.16 -18.96
N VAL A 58 -19.74 -30.96 -19.49
CA VAL A 58 -20.58 -30.59 -20.64
C VAL A 58 -21.98 -30.26 -20.14
N LEU A 59 -22.42 -29.01 -20.36
CA LEU A 59 -23.75 -28.56 -19.98
C LEU A 59 -24.81 -29.13 -20.94
N LYS A 60 -25.94 -29.56 -20.37
CA LYS A 60 -27.13 -29.89 -21.18
C LYS A 60 -27.67 -28.60 -21.80
N ILE A 61 -28.06 -28.68 -23.08
CA ILE A 61 -28.60 -27.53 -23.80
C ILE A 61 -29.99 -27.21 -23.25
N ASP A 62 -30.13 -26.04 -22.63
CA ASP A 62 -31.40 -25.48 -22.21
C ASP A 62 -31.83 -24.36 -23.17
N LEU A 63 -32.91 -24.62 -23.91
CA LEU A 63 -33.47 -23.70 -24.89
C LEU A 63 -34.17 -22.48 -24.25
N ARG A 64 -34.44 -22.51 -22.94
CA ARG A 64 -35.08 -21.40 -22.19
C ARG A 64 -34.07 -20.51 -21.47
N SER A 65 -32.78 -20.82 -21.58
CA SER A 65 -31.70 -20.05 -20.96
C SER A 65 -31.58 -18.65 -21.54
N HIS A 66 -31.51 -17.63 -20.68
CA HIS A 66 -31.26 -16.23 -21.08
C HIS A 66 -29.85 -16.01 -21.67
N SER A 67 -28.92 -16.94 -21.40
CA SER A 67 -27.54 -16.91 -21.88
C SER A 67 -27.29 -17.98 -22.94
N LYS A 68 -26.55 -17.62 -24.00
CA LYS A 68 -26.27 -18.50 -25.15
C LYS A 68 -25.54 -19.78 -24.72
N PRO A 69 -25.96 -20.99 -25.18
CA PRO A 69 -25.34 -22.26 -24.76
C PRO A 69 -23.82 -22.33 -24.97
N GLN A 70 -23.31 -21.78 -26.07
CA GLN A 70 -21.87 -21.74 -26.37
C GLN A 70 -21.09 -20.90 -25.36
N LEU A 71 -21.66 -19.78 -24.89
CA LEU A 71 -21.03 -18.91 -23.90
C LEU A 71 -21.00 -19.58 -22.54
N ARG A 72 -22.11 -20.22 -22.14
CA ARG A 72 -22.20 -20.96 -20.88
C ARG A 72 -21.21 -22.12 -20.83
N GLN A 73 -21.11 -22.88 -21.92
CA GLN A 73 -20.14 -23.96 -22.04
C GLN A 73 -18.70 -23.46 -21.91
N LYS A 74 -18.37 -22.32 -22.53
CA LYS A 74 -17.04 -21.71 -22.41
C LYS A 74 -16.72 -21.28 -20.97
N VAL A 75 -17.68 -20.67 -20.27
CA VAL A 75 -17.50 -20.25 -18.87
C VAL A 75 -17.28 -21.46 -17.96
N VAL A 76 -18.08 -22.51 -18.10
CA VAL A 76 -17.93 -23.75 -17.31
C VAL A 76 -16.56 -24.39 -17.51
N THR A 77 -16.06 -24.46 -18.74
CA THR A 77 -14.73 -25.02 -19.02
C THR A 77 -13.63 -24.19 -18.35
N GLN A 78 -13.73 -22.86 -18.35
CA GLN A 78 -12.76 -21.99 -17.69
C GLN A 78 -12.82 -22.09 -16.16
N LEU A 79 -14.01 -22.24 -15.58
CA LEU A 79 -14.18 -22.49 -14.14
C LEU A 79 -13.59 -23.85 -13.76
N TYR A 80 -13.80 -24.89 -14.57
CA TYR A 80 -13.21 -26.21 -14.37
C TYR A 80 -11.68 -26.17 -14.34
N GLU A 81 -11.03 -25.47 -15.28
CA GLU A 81 -9.57 -25.32 -15.28
C GLU A 81 -9.06 -24.63 -14.01
N ALA A 82 -9.77 -23.60 -13.54
CA ALA A 82 -9.43 -22.89 -12.31
C ALA A 82 -9.58 -23.77 -11.07
N PHE A 83 -10.67 -24.53 -10.94
CA PHE A 83 -10.88 -25.48 -9.85
C PHE A 83 -9.92 -26.66 -9.89
N ARG A 84 -9.59 -27.17 -11.09
CA ARG A 84 -8.60 -28.23 -11.24
C ARG A 84 -7.22 -27.81 -10.75
N ARG A 85 -6.82 -26.56 -11.02
CA ARG A 85 -5.58 -25.99 -10.45
C ARG A 85 -5.62 -25.94 -8.92
N ILE A 86 -6.76 -25.58 -8.34
CA ILE A 86 -6.93 -25.49 -6.88
C ILE A 86 -6.88 -26.89 -6.24
N TYR A 87 -7.58 -27.88 -6.81
CA TYR A 87 -7.75 -29.22 -6.24
C TYR A 87 -6.68 -30.23 -6.69
N ALA A 88 -5.57 -29.78 -7.26
CA ALA A 88 -4.52 -30.63 -7.82
C ALA A 88 -3.88 -31.60 -6.80
N SER A 89 -3.92 -31.25 -5.52
CA SER A 89 -3.42 -32.03 -4.38
C SER A 89 -4.42 -33.06 -3.83
N LEU A 90 -5.69 -33.00 -4.24
CA LEU A 90 -6.76 -33.83 -3.66
C LEU A 90 -6.95 -35.15 -4.39
N LYS A 91 -7.27 -36.20 -3.62
CA LYS A 91 -7.69 -37.49 -4.17
C LYS A 91 -9.08 -37.31 -4.82
N ASP A 92 -9.17 -37.62 -6.12
CA ASP A 92 -10.34 -37.34 -6.98
C ASP A 92 -10.69 -35.86 -7.21
N GLY A 93 -9.69 -34.96 -7.12
CA GLY A 93 -9.85 -33.52 -7.34
C GLY A 93 -10.48 -33.12 -8.69
N ASP A 94 -10.28 -33.90 -9.76
CA ASP A 94 -10.90 -33.65 -11.07
C ASP A 94 -12.43 -33.83 -11.05
N ALA A 95 -12.94 -34.78 -10.26
CA ALA A 95 -14.38 -35.00 -10.13
C ALA A 95 -15.03 -33.85 -9.34
N VAL A 96 -14.39 -33.43 -8.24
CA VAL A 96 -14.82 -32.30 -7.41
C VAL A 96 -14.73 -30.97 -8.18
N ALA A 97 -13.69 -30.79 -8.99
CA ALA A 97 -13.56 -29.64 -9.88
C ALA A 97 -14.68 -29.56 -10.91
N SER A 98 -15.10 -30.71 -11.45
CA SER A 98 -16.20 -30.80 -12.41
C SER A 98 -17.54 -30.43 -11.77
N GLU A 99 -17.80 -30.92 -10.56
CA GLU A 99 -19.01 -30.61 -9.81
C GLU A 99 -19.09 -29.13 -9.44
N HIS A 100 -18.03 -28.58 -8.84
CA HIS A 100 -17.97 -27.17 -8.44
C HIS A 100 -18.02 -26.20 -9.63
N ALA A 101 -17.44 -26.56 -10.78
CA ALA A 101 -17.55 -25.73 -11.99
C ALA A 101 -18.99 -25.61 -12.48
N VAL A 102 -19.76 -26.71 -12.44
CA VAL A 102 -21.19 -26.71 -12.82
C VAL A 102 -22.03 -25.96 -11.80
N ALA A 103 -21.79 -26.19 -10.50
CA ALA A 103 -22.50 -25.51 -9.42
C ALA A 103 -22.28 -24.00 -9.46
N GLN A 104 -21.02 -23.55 -9.59
CA GLN A 104 -20.66 -22.14 -9.67
C GLN A 104 -21.28 -21.46 -10.90
N GLU A 105 -21.28 -22.11 -12.07
CA GLU A 105 -21.92 -21.55 -13.25
C GLU A 105 -23.44 -21.48 -13.12
N SER A 106 -24.07 -22.49 -12.52
CA SER A 106 -25.50 -22.48 -12.25
C SER A 106 -25.89 -21.32 -11.33
N ASP A 107 -25.08 -21.04 -10.29
CA ASP A 107 -25.29 -19.92 -9.39
C ASP A 107 -25.16 -18.56 -10.12
N ILE A 108 -24.11 -18.38 -10.92
CA ILE A 108 -23.93 -17.18 -11.77
C ILE A 108 -25.12 -17.01 -12.72
N HIS A 109 -25.57 -18.09 -13.36
CA HIS A 109 -26.69 -18.06 -14.31
C HIS A 109 -28.01 -17.65 -13.65
N LYS A 110 -28.29 -18.15 -12.44
CA LYS A 110 -29.50 -17.79 -11.67
C LYS A 110 -29.48 -16.34 -11.19
N LYS A 111 -28.31 -15.82 -10.81
CA LYS A 111 -28.15 -14.45 -10.26
C LYS A 111 -28.04 -13.35 -11.32
N THR A 112 -27.96 -13.69 -12.60
CA THR A 112 -27.69 -12.74 -13.67
C THR A 112 -28.75 -12.74 -14.76
N THR A 113 -28.67 -11.71 -15.61
CA THR A 113 -29.42 -11.60 -16.87
C THR A 113 -28.45 -11.72 -18.05
N GLN A 114 -28.97 -11.77 -19.27
CA GLN A 114 -28.17 -11.92 -20.49
C GLN A 114 -27.02 -10.89 -20.61
N GLY A 115 -27.23 -9.65 -20.16
CA GLY A 115 -26.22 -8.57 -20.21
C GLY A 115 -25.16 -8.64 -19.11
N THR A 116 -25.48 -9.22 -17.95
CA THR A 116 -24.62 -9.20 -16.76
C THR A 116 -23.88 -10.52 -16.54
N TYR A 117 -24.34 -11.63 -17.14
CA TYR A 117 -23.75 -12.96 -17.02
C TYR A 117 -22.24 -12.98 -17.30
N LYS A 118 -21.80 -12.38 -18.42
CA LYS A 118 -20.39 -12.34 -18.80
C LYS A 118 -19.53 -11.58 -17.79
N SER A 119 -20.05 -10.50 -17.21
CA SER A 119 -19.32 -9.68 -16.24
C SER A 119 -19.10 -10.40 -14.91
N LEU A 120 -20.14 -11.02 -14.35
CA LEU A 120 -20.03 -11.77 -13.09
C LEU A 120 -19.16 -13.03 -13.26
N ALA A 121 -19.28 -13.73 -14.39
CA ALA A 121 -18.42 -14.86 -14.72
C ALA A 121 -16.93 -14.46 -14.76
N ALA A 122 -16.60 -13.31 -15.35
CA ALA A 122 -15.23 -12.80 -15.40
C ALA A 122 -14.68 -12.46 -14.02
N VAL A 123 -15.47 -11.77 -13.18
CA VAL A 123 -15.10 -11.42 -11.79
C VAL A 123 -14.87 -12.68 -10.96
N THR A 124 -15.78 -13.65 -11.04
CA THR A 124 -15.67 -14.94 -10.31
C THR A 124 -14.41 -15.69 -10.73
N LEU A 125 -14.12 -15.75 -12.05
CA LEU A 125 -12.91 -16.39 -12.56
C LEU A 125 -11.62 -15.72 -12.06
N GLN A 126 -11.60 -14.38 -11.99
CA GLN A 126 -10.45 -13.65 -11.47
C GLN A 126 -10.16 -13.98 -9.99
N ARG A 127 -11.20 -14.16 -9.17
CA ARG A 127 -11.04 -14.56 -7.76
C ARG A 127 -10.54 -15.99 -7.61
N LEU A 128 -11.12 -16.93 -8.37
CA LEU A 128 -10.66 -18.33 -8.40
C LEU A 128 -9.21 -18.47 -8.87
N LYS A 129 -8.72 -17.58 -9.75
CA LYS A 129 -7.30 -17.54 -10.15
C LYS A 129 -6.36 -17.11 -9.02
N LYS A 130 -6.84 -16.31 -8.05
CA LYS A 130 -6.06 -15.84 -6.90
C LYS A 130 -6.05 -16.82 -5.73
N ARG A 131 -6.99 -17.77 -5.66
CA ARG A 131 -7.10 -18.75 -4.56
C ARG A 131 -5.87 -19.70 -4.51
N PRO A 132 -5.29 -19.99 -3.33
CA PRO A 132 -4.20 -20.97 -3.22
C PRO A 132 -4.68 -22.41 -3.52
N PRO A 133 -3.76 -23.37 -3.78
CA PRO A 133 -4.10 -24.79 -3.86
C PRO A 133 -4.69 -25.31 -2.56
N ALA A 134 -5.60 -26.29 -2.65
CA ALA A 134 -6.27 -26.88 -1.50
C ALA A 134 -5.30 -27.68 -0.63
N THR A 135 -5.42 -27.51 0.69
CA THR A 135 -4.53 -28.13 1.68
C THR A 135 -5.06 -29.47 2.21
N GLY A 136 -6.36 -29.73 2.07
CA GLY A 136 -7.00 -30.98 2.51
C GLY A 136 -8.42 -31.17 1.95
N PRO A 137 -9.07 -32.32 2.23
CA PRO A 137 -10.39 -32.67 1.70
C PRO A 137 -11.51 -31.68 2.06
N ASP A 138 -11.36 -30.95 3.17
CA ASP A 138 -12.32 -29.96 3.65
C ASP A 138 -12.08 -28.54 3.07
N ASP A 139 -10.99 -28.34 2.33
CA ASP A 139 -10.60 -27.05 1.70
C ASP A 139 -11.16 -26.93 0.27
N VAL A 140 -12.44 -27.26 0.11
CA VAL A 140 -13.15 -27.28 -1.17
C VAL A 140 -14.41 -26.42 -1.08
N GLY A 141 -14.87 -25.87 -2.21
CA GLY A 141 -16.11 -25.09 -2.26
C GLY A 141 -16.14 -24.02 -3.34
N ILE A 142 -17.33 -23.46 -3.59
CA ILE A 142 -17.59 -22.38 -4.55
C ILE A 142 -17.42 -20.99 -3.91
N GLU A 143 -17.36 -19.93 -4.72
CA GLU A 143 -17.34 -18.54 -4.25
C GLU A 143 -18.58 -18.24 -3.41
N GLY A 144 -18.37 -17.88 -2.14
CA GLY A 144 -19.42 -17.61 -1.15
C GLY A 144 -19.66 -18.73 -0.13
N GLU A 145 -19.27 -19.96 -0.45
CA GLU A 145 -19.36 -21.12 0.46
C GLU A 145 -17.98 -21.56 0.97
N TRP A 146 -16.93 -21.32 0.17
CA TRP A 146 -15.57 -21.56 0.60
C TRP A 146 -15.19 -20.61 1.74
N ASN A 147 -14.91 -21.21 2.89
CA ASN A 147 -14.20 -20.56 3.98
C ASN A 147 -12.76 -21.06 3.95
N PRO A 148 -11.74 -20.19 3.93
CA PRO A 148 -10.35 -20.61 4.01
C PRO A 148 -10.15 -21.49 5.26
N VAL A 149 -9.43 -22.60 5.11
CA VAL A 149 -8.89 -23.33 6.26
C VAL A 149 -8.14 -22.31 7.10
N LYS A 150 -8.49 -22.22 8.39
CA LYS A 150 -7.77 -21.37 9.33
C LYS A 150 -6.30 -21.74 9.25
N ASP A 151 -5.54 -20.82 8.69
CA ASP A 151 -4.12 -20.92 8.47
C ASP A 151 -3.47 -21.47 9.76
N THR A 152 -2.70 -22.55 9.65
CA THR A 152 -1.87 -23.08 10.75
C THR A 152 -0.64 -22.20 11.00
N SER A 153 -0.66 -20.95 10.53
CA SER A 153 0.23 -19.91 11.01
C SER A 153 0.00 -19.75 12.51
N ALA A 154 1.11 -19.65 13.25
CA ALA A 154 1.09 -19.30 14.67
C ALA A 154 0.09 -18.17 14.89
N SER A 155 -0.73 -18.24 15.95
CA SER A 155 -1.72 -17.19 16.19
C SER A 155 -1.02 -15.83 16.14
N LEU A 156 -1.66 -14.76 15.64
CA LEU A 156 -1.01 -13.42 15.57
C LEU A 156 -0.34 -13.05 16.91
N LEU A 157 -0.93 -13.48 18.03
CA LEU A 157 -0.36 -13.35 19.36
C LEU A 157 0.99 -14.06 19.53
N GLU A 158 1.13 -15.31 19.07
CA GLU A 158 2.39 -16.07 19.09
C GLU A 158 3.48 -15.40 18.24
N ILE A 159 3.14 -14.94 17.03
CA ILE A 159 4.08 -14.22 16.15
C ILE A 159 4.64 -13.01 16.90
N TRP A 160 3.78 -12.25 17.57
CA TRP A 160 4.18 -11.05 18.30
C TRP A 160 4.93 -11.33 19.61
N GLN A 161 4.64 -12.44 20.28
CA GLN A 161 5.43 -12.89 21.42
C GLN A 161 6.88 -13.20 21.00
N LEU A 162 7.06 -13.85 19.85
CA LEU A 162 8.37 -14.17 19.29
C LEU A 162 9.08 -12.94 18.72
N ALA A 163 8.32 -11.97 18.18
CA ALA A 163 8.86 -10.73 17.64
C ALA A 163 9.69 -9.93 18.68
N LYS A 164 9.40 -10.08 19.98
CA LYS A 164 10.18 -9.46 21.06
C LYS A 164 11.68 -9.77 21.01
N ALA A 165 12.07 -10.93 20.48
CA ALA A 165 13.47 -11.32 20.33
C ALA A 165 14.24 -10.45 19.32
N TYR A 166 13.52 -9.70 18.45
CA TYR A 166 14.11 -8.80 17.46
C TYR A 166 14.17 -7.35 17.93
N CYS A 167 13.72 -7.04 19.16
CA CYS A 167 13.91 -5.71 19.73
C CYS A 167 15.41 -5.50 20.00
N PRO A 168 16.02 -4.42 19.46
CA PRO A 168 17.41 -4.10 19.71
C PRO A 168 17.62 -3.68 21.17
N THR A 169 18.85 -3.81 21.64
CA THR A 169 19.25 -3.32 22.95
C THR A 169 19.26 -1.78 22.99
N LYS A 170 19.17 -1.18 24.18
CA LYS A 170 19.30 0.28 24.34
C LYS A 170 20.58 0.84 23.70
N GLN A 171 21.71 0.12 23.80
CA GLN A 171 22.95 0.55 23.16
C GLN A 171 22.81 0.58 21.63
N GLN A 172 22.23 -0.45 21.03
CA GLN A 172 22.00 -0.48 19.59
C GLN A 172 21.05 0.64 19.14
N LEU A 173 19.99 0.93 19.90
CA LEU A 173 19.10 2.07 19.64
C LEU A 173 19.86 3.40 19.69
N GLN A 174 20.69 3.59 20.73
CA GLN A 174 21.51 4.79 20.88
C GLN A 174 22.50 4.96 19.71
N ASP A 175 23.17 3.89 19.30
CA ASP A 175 24.10 3.89 18.15
C ASP A 175 23.39 4.27 16.83
N HIS A 176 22.08 4.02 16.75
CA HIS A 176 21.23 4.39 15.61
C HIS A 176 20.53 5.74 15.80
N GLY A 177 20.87 6.50 16.84
CA GLY A 177 20.40 7.87 17.06
C GLY A 177 19.04 7.99 17.73
N TYR A 178 18.53 6.92 18.33
CA TYR A 178 17.28 6.96 19.09
C TYR A 178 17.45 7.64 20.45
N PRO A 179 16.43 8.39 20.92
CA PRO A 179 16.34 8.85 22.29
C PRO A 179 15.93 7.69 23.22
N VAL A 180 16.89 7.12 23.94
CA VAL A 180 16.67 5.97 24.85
C VAL A 180 16.36 6.35 26.29
N GLU A 181 16.69 7.59 26.67
CA GLU A 181 16.48 8.22 27.96
C GLU A 181 16.20 9.71 27.75
N LEU A 182 15.57 10.37 28.73
CA LEU A 182 15.31 11.81 28.68
C LEU A 182 16.63 12.59 28.57
N PRO A 183 16.85 13.35 27.48
CA PRO A 183 18.08 14.12 27.33
C PRO A 183 18.17 15.26 28.34
N ALA A 184 19.38 15.62 28.76
CA ALA A 184 19.60 16.81 29.58
C ALA A 184 19.26 18.10 28.80
N THR A 185 18.70 19.08 29.50
CA THR A 185 18.51 20.44 28.98
C THR A 185 19.83 21.20 28.90
N LEU A 186 19.95 22.10 27.92
CA LEU A 186 21.12 22.97 27.74
C LEU A 186 20.82 24.38 28.26
N ASP A 187 21.75 24.95 29.01
CA ASP A 187 21.73 26.35 29.47
C ASP A 187 23.14 26.96 29.33
N PRO A 188 23.33 28.03 28.53
CA PRO A 188 22.35 28.72 27.70
C PRO A 188 21.91 27.90 26.49
N ILE A 189 20.69 28.14 26.00
CA ILE A 189 20.15 27.47 24.81
C ILE A 189 20.92 27.97 23.56
N PRO A 190 21.62 27.10 22.82
CA PRO A 190 22.30 27.50 21.59
C PRO A 190 21.30 27.98 20.53
N SER A 191 21.65 29.07 19.85
CA SER A 191 20.94 29.51 18.64
C SER A 191 21.01 28.42 17.56
N PRO A 192 19.95 28.25 16.75
CA PRO A 192 19.98 27.27 15.68
C PRO A 192 21.10 27.58 14.69
N LYS A 193 21.70 26.53 14.14
CA LYS A 193 22.73 26.68 13.10
C LYS A 193 22.02 27.12 11.82
N GLY A 194 22.29 28.34 11.36
CA GLY A 194 21.78 28.87 10.09
C GLY A 194 22.48 28.23 8.88
N ILE A 195 22.47 26.90 8.78
CA ILE A 195 23.02 26.12 7.66
C ILE A 195 21.88 25.34 7.02
N CYS A 196 21.71 25.50 5.71
CA CYS A 196 20.61 24.90 4.97
C CYS A 196 20.82 23.38 4.79
N ASP A 197 19.84 22.56 5.17
CA ASP A 197 19.84 21.09 5.02
C ASP A 197 19.81 20.65 3.54
N ARG A 198 19.38 21.56 2.64
CA ARG A 198 19.26 21.29 1.20
C ARG A 198 20.55 21.60 0.44
N CYS A 199 21.01 22.84 0.49
CA CYS A 199 22.16 23.30 -0.30
C CYS A 199 23.46 23.42 0.51
N GLY A 200 23.41 23.30 1.85
CA GLY A 200 24.56 23.50 2.72
C GLY A 200 25.00 24.95 2.92
N GLY A 201 24.35 25.92 2.26
CA GLY A 201 24.65 27.35 2.39
C GLY A 201 24.21 27.93 3.74
N SER A 202 24.87 29.00 4.17
CA SER A 202 24.46 29.75 5.36
C SER A 202 23.24 30.63 5.07
N PHE A 203 22.33 30.76 6.04
CA PHE A 203 21.13 31.58 5.91
C PHE A 203 20.63 32.07 7.28
N THR A 204 19.71 33.04 7.26
CA THR A 204 19.03 33.52 8.46
C THR A 204 17.65 32.88 8.55
N ILE A 205 17.33 32.32 9.72
CA ILE A 205 16.02 31.72 9.98
C ILE A 205 15.02 32.85 10.23
N LYS A 206 13.90 32.83 9.51
CA LYS A 206 12.79 33.78 9.62
C LYS A 206 11.51 33.01 9.95
N ASP A 207 10.64 33.58 10.79
CA ASP A 207 9.32 33.02 11.10
C ASP A 207 8.35 33.13 9.91
N HIS A 208 8.51 34.17 9.11
CA HIS A 208 7.69 34.43 7.93
C HIS A 208 8.58 34.68 6.73
N LEU A 209 8.31 33.94 5.65
CA LEU A 209 9.05 34.06 4.40
C LEU A 209 8.46 35.14 3.50
N GLU A 210 9.32 36.01 3.01
CA GLU A 210 9.02 36.92 1.89
C GLU A 210 9.12 36.15 0.57
N GLU A 211 8.58 36.73 -0.52
CA GLU A 211 8.58 36.07 -1.83
C GLU A 211 10.00 35.71 -2.31
N SER A 212 10.99 36.58 -2.02
CA SER A 212 12.39 36.30 -2.31
C SER A 212 12.95 35.12 -1.53
N ASP A 213 12.50 34.89 -0.29
CA ASP A 213 12.99 33.78 0.53
C ASP A 213 12.46 32.43 0.03
N ARG A 214 11.25 32.41 -0.57
CA ARG A 214 10.58 31.19 -1.06
C ARG A 214 11.31 30.51 -2.21
N ALA A 215 12.17 31.23 -2.92
CA ALA A 215 12.96 30.72 -4.05
C ALA A 215 14.48 30.91 -3.85
N ALA A 216 14.93 31.28 -2.65
CA ALA A 216 16.33 31.64 -2.39
C ALA A 216 17.31 30.45 -2.47
N CYS A 217 16.84 29.24 -2.18
CA CYS A 217 17.66 28.03 -2.20
C CYS A 217 17.51 27.28 -3.53
N LEU A 218 18.62 26.98 -4.19
CA LEU A 218 18.68 26.03 -5.31
C LEU A 218 19.28 24.70 -4.82
N TYR A 219 18.53 23.61 -4.95
CA TYR A 219 18.93 22.30 -4.45
C TYR A 219 18.48 21.13 -5.33
N HIS A 220 19.09 19.96 -5.10
CA HIS A 220 18.69 18.70 -5.74
C HIS A 220 17.81 17.89 -4.78
N PRO A 221 16.51 17.71 -5.06
CA PRO A 221 15.60 17.05 -4.12
C PRO A 221 15.85 15.55 -3.99
N LEU A 222 16.39 14.89 -5.02
CA LEU A 222 16.58 13.43 -5.03
C LEU A 222 18.05 13.05 -4.90
N ARG A 223 18.33 11.99 -4.15
CA ARG A 223 19.69 11.47 -3.95
C ARG A 223 20.34 11.03 -5.27
N ALA A 224 21.68 11.11 -5.32
CA ALA A 224 22.45 10.68 -6.48
C ALA A 224 22.39 9.16 -6.72
N LYS A 225 22.21 8.75 -7.97
CA LYS A 225 22.33 7.37 -8.47
C LYS A 225 23.67 7.17 -9.19
N MET A 226 24.16 5.94 -9.21
CA MET A 226 25.20 5.54 -10.15
C MET A 226 24.56 5.41 -11.54
N SER A 227 25.12 6.09 -12.53
CA SER A 227 24.77 5.95 -13.95
C SER A 227 26.00 5.47 -14.73
N LYS A 228 25.76 4.76 -15.84
CA LYS A 228 26.80 4.40 -16.80
C LYS A 228 26.62 5.26 -18.05
N THR A 229 27.53 6.20 -18.26
CA THR A 229 27.51 7.07 -19.44
C THR A 229 28.84 6.88 -20.16
N PHE A 230 28.80 6.54 -21.47
CA PHE A 230 30.00 6.28 -22.29
C PHE A 230 31.01 5.27 -21.72
N GLY A 231 30.54 4.29 -20.93
CA GLY A 231 31.40 3.27 -20.30
C GLY A 231 31.92 3.64 -18.92
N ASP A 232 31.87 4.93 -18.56
CA ASP A 232 32.28 5.42 -17.24
C ASP A 232 31.13 5.38 -16.24
N ARG A 233 31.48 5.06 -14.99
CA ARG A 233 30.55 5.04 -13.86
C ARG A 233 30.53 6.40 -13.19
N VAL A 234 29.54 7.23 -13.52
CA VAL A 234 29.37 8.58 -12.98
C VAL A 234 28.22 8.62 -11.98
N ARG A 235 28.37 9.38 -10.89
CA ARG A 235 27.26 9.64 -9.97
C ARG A 235 26.50 10.89 -10.42
N VAL A 236 25.21 10.74 -10.64
CA VAL A 236 24.31 11.80 -11.11
C VAL A 236 23.08 11.91 -10.21
N PHE A 237 22.50 13.10 -10.07
CA PHE A 237 21.27 13.29 -9.31
C PHE A 237 20.06 12.67 -10.02
N ARG A 238 19.17 12.01 -9.28
CA ARG A 238 17.98 11.37 -9.88
C ARG A 238 16.96 12.37 -10.42
N CYS A 239 17.00 13.63 -9.97
CA CYS A 239 16.04 14.67 -10.33
C CYS A 239 16.31 15.33 -11.69
N CYS A 240 17.56 15.41 -12.13
CA CYS A 240 17.95 16.11 -13.36
C CYS A 240 19.06 15.41 -14.15
N GLU A 241 19.63 14.32 -13.63
CA GLU A 241 20.75 13.58 -14.22
C GLU A 241 22.08 14.36 -14.33
N GLU A 242 22.16 15.52 -13.70
CA GLU A 242 23.39 16.30 -13.56
C GLU A 242 24.39 15.61 -12.60
N PRO A 243 25.71 15.79 -12.80
CA PRO A 243 26.75 15.17 -11.98
C PRO A 243 26.80 15.76 -10.55
N ILE A 244 27.39 15.01 -9.61
CA ILE A 244 27.68 15.54 -8.27
C ILE A 244 28.53 16.82 -8.38
N GLY A 245 28.12 17.88 -7.69
CA GLY A 245 28.79 19.19 -7.71
C GLY A 245 28.11 20.22 -8.62
N SER A 246 27.11 19.82 -9.40
CA SER A 246 26.27 20.75 -10.16
C SER A 246 25.39 21.61 -9.24
N GLU A 247 25.01 22.79 -9.73
CA GLU A 247 24.02 23.64 -9.08
C GLU A 247 22.67 22.93 -8.97
N GLY A 248 21.92 23.25 -7.91
CA GLY A 248 20.62 22.63 -7.64
C GLY A 248 19.60 22.90 -8.74
N CYS A 249 18.80 21.88 -9.07
CA CYS A 249 17.79 21.99 -10.14
C CYS A 249 16.40 22.45 -9.67
N THR A 250 16.18 22.60 -8.36
CA THR A 250 14.88 22.97 -7.79
C THR A 250 15.03 24.22 -6.92
N PRO A 251 14.27 25.31 -7.21
CA PRO A 251 14.17 26.45 -6.32
C PRO A 251 13.24 26.13 -5.14
N GLY A 252 13.54 26.69 -3.98
CA GLY A 252 12.70 26.61 -2.79
C GLY A 252 13.27 27.44 -1.64
N PRO A 253 12.66 27.40 -0.45
CA PRO A 253 13.20 28.07 0.72
C PRO A 253 14.41 27.31 1.28
N HIS A 254 15.29 28.06 1.95
CA HIS A 254 16.27 27.47 2.85
C HIS A 254 15.55 26.86 4.05
N VAL A 255 16.00 25.68 4.47
CA VAL A 255 15.42 24.92 5.58
C VAL A 255 16.52 24.33 6.43
N TYR A 256 16.25 24.00 7.68
CA TYR A 256 17.22 23.34 8.55
C TYR A 256 16.57 22.22 9.37
N LYS A 257 17.41 21.28 9.80
CA LYS A 257 17.04 20.21 10.73
C LYS A 257 18.04 20.18 11.86
N GLU A 258 17.53 20.00 13.08
CA GLU A 258 18.34 19.83 14.27
C GLU A 258 18.30 18.36 14.69
N ASP A 259 19.46 17.73 14.91
CA ASP A 259 19.56 16.32 15.28
C ASP A 259 20.00 16.11 16.74
N GLY A 260 20.53 17.15 17.40
CA GLY A 260 21.06 17.04 18.76
C GLY A 260 19.96 16.84 19.80
N LEU A 261 19.88 15.65 20.41
CA LEU A 261 18.81 15.27 21.35
C LEU A 261 18.62 16.27 22.51
N SER A 262 19.71 16.72 23.15
CA SER A 262 19.65 17.72 24.23
C SER A 262 19.09 19.07 23.76
N LEU A 263 19.46 19.51 22.55
CA LEU A 263 18.96 20.76 21.99
C LEU A 263 17.48 20.64 21.60
N LEU A 264 17.09 19.51 21.00
CA LEU A 264 15.71 19.19 20.72
C LEU A 264 14.86 19.18 22.00
N HIS A 265 15.33 18.51 23.06
CA HIS A 265 14.68 18.43 24.36
C HIS A 265 14.51 19.80 25.01
N THR A 266 15.53 20.65 24.90
CA THR A 266 15.51 22.02 25.44
C THR A 266 14.45 22.89 24.75
N ARG A 267 14.20 22.68 23.45
CA ARG A 267 13.20 23.45 22.67
C ARG A 267 11.78 22.92 22.84
N ILE A 268 11.61 21.61 22.74
CA ILE A 268 10.35 20.91 22.96
C ILE A 268 10.69 19.64 23.75
N PRO A 269 10.26 19.52 25.01
CA PRO A 269 10.62 18.40 25.86
C PRO A 269 10.22 17.05 25.26
N PHE A 270 11.17 16.10 25.34
CA PHE A 270 10.86 14.69 25.18
C PHE A 270 10.03 14.20 26.36
N VAL A 271 9.15 13.25 26.08
CA VAL A 271 8.35 12.54 27.07
C VAL A 271 8.57 11.04 26.93
N GLU A 272 8.45 10.31 28.02
CA GLU A 272 8.49 8.85 28.01
C GLU A 272 7.10 8.29 27.77
N THR A 273 7.00 7.17 27.05
CA THR A 273 5.75 6.39 27.03
C THR A 273 5.35 5.96 28.43
N PRO A 274 4.06 5.99 28.80
CA PRO A 274 3.62 5.67 30.14
C PRO A 274 3.95 4.21 30.52
N ASP A 275 4.45 3.98 31.74
CA ASP A 275 4.48 2.65 32.33
C ASP A 275 3.18 2.40 33.08
N ARG A 276 2.33 1.54 32.51
CA ARG A 276 1.01 1.23 33.06
C ARG A 276 1.05 -0.05 33.89
N SER A 277 0.29 -0.08 34.98
CA SER A 277 0.06 -1.29 35.77
C SER A 277 -0.81 -2.30 35.01
N THR A 278 -1.78 -1.80 34.24
CA THR A 278 -2.59 -2.59 33.30
C THR A 278 -2.03 -2.43 31.89
N PRO A 279 -1.85 -3.52 31.12
CA PRO A 279 -1.35 -3.42 29.74
C PRO A 279 -2.19 -2.48 28.88
N ALA A 280 -1.52 -1.72 28.01
CA ALA A 280 -2.20 -0.93 26.99
C ALA A 280 -3.05 -1.81 26.04
N PRO A 281 -4.02 -1.20 25.32
CA PRO A 281 -4.89 -1.93 24.38
C PRO A 281 -4.12 -2.71 23.29
N HIS A 282 -2.97 -2.19 22.86
CA HIS A 282 -2.16 -2.81 21.82
C HIS A 282 -0.80 -3.26 22.34
N ALA A 283 -0.53 -4.56 22.23
CA ALA A 283 0.79 -5.13 22.52
C ALA A 283 1.82 -4.84 21.42
N VAL A 284 1.36 -4.62 20.18
CA VAL A 284 2.17 -4.30 19.02
C VAL A 284 1.45 -3.27 18.17
N VAL A 285 2.19 -2.26 17.73
CA VAL A 285 1.77 -1.30 16.72
C VAL A 285 2.87 -1.11 15.69
N ALA A 286 2.51 -0.75 14.46
CA ALA A 286 3.44 -0.16 13.50
C ALA A 286 3.08 1.30 13.28
N MET A 287 4.06 2.16 13.08
CA MET A 287 3.83 3.58 12.84
C MET A 287 4.79 4.16 11.82
N ASP A 288 4.37 5.27 11.24
CA ASP A 288 5.17 6.12 10.38
C ASP A 288 4.64 7.55 10.50
N CYS A 289 5.54 8.53 10.40
CA CYS A 289 5.21 9.94 10.51
C CYS A 289 5.62 10.71 9.26
N GLU A 290 4.74 11.62 8.83
CA GLU A 290 5.11 12.63 7.83
C GLU A 290 5.60 13.89 8.51
N MET A 291 6.61 14.53 7.94
CA MET A 291 7.25 15.73 8.51
C MET A 291 7.37 16.86 7.50
N CYS A 292 7.45 18.07 8.03
CA CYS A 292 7.68 19.29 7.27
C CYS A 292 8.80 20.14 7.87
N TYR A 293 9.26 21.13 7.12
CA TYR A 293 10.17 22.16 7.60
C TYR A 293 9.38 23.39 8.07
N THR A 294 9.71 23.86 9.26
CA THR A 294 9.12 25.02 9.94
C THR A 294 10.21 25.98 10.39
N ALA A 295 9.82 27.15 10.88
CA ALA A 295 10.76 28.11 11.47
C ALA A 295 11.47 27.55 12.72
N GLY A 296 10.92 26.50 13.35
CA GLY A 296 11.50 25.80 14.48
C GLY A 296 12.36 24.57 14.10
N GLY A 297 12.51 24.29 12.81
CA GLY A 297 13.28 23.16 12.29
C GLY A 297 12.38 22.12 11.63
N PHE A 298 12.62 20.83 11.91
CA PHE A 298 11.85 19.73 11.33
C PHE A 298 10.79 19.25 12.32
N GLU A 299 9.52 19.32 11.92
CA GLU A 299 8.36 19.01 12.78
C GLU A 299 7.39 18.05 12.10
N MET A 300 6.73 17.21 12.89
CA MET A 300 5.74 16.24 12.42
C MET A 300 4.44 16.94 12.01
N VAL A 301 3.85 16.46 10.92
CA VAL A 301 2.57 16.95 10.38
C VAL A 301 1.53 15.86 10.14
N ARG A 302 1.91 14.59 10.18
CA ARG A 302 0.98 13.46 10.19
C ARG A 302 1.58 12.31 10.98
N ILE A 303 0.73 11.55 11.65
CA ILE A 303 1.08 10.27 12.24
C ILE A 303 0.07 9.22 11.80
N SER A 304 0.57 8.09 11.29
CA SER A 304 -0.23 6.90 11.02
C SER A 304 0.23 5.76 11.92
N VAL A 305 -0.71 5.11 12.59
CA VAL A 305 -0.48 3.96 13.47
C VAL A 305 -1.43 2.84 13.11
N VAL A 306 -0.86 1.65 12.96
CA VAL A 306 -1.53 0.42 12.57
C VAL A 306 -1.38 -0.60 13.71
N GLY A 307 -2.46 -1.25 14.10
CA GLY A 307 -2.45 -2.33 15.09
C GLY A 307 -1.75 -3.58 14.58
N GLY A 308 -1.39 -4.51 15.48
CA GLY A 308 -0.78 -5.80 15.11
C GLY A 308 -1.63 -6.67 14.16
N ASP A 309 -2.93 -6.40 14.05
CA ASP A 309 -3.85 -7.01 13.10
C ASP A 309 -3.77 -6.39 11.68
N GLY A 310 -3.09 -5.26 11.52
CA GLY A 310 -2.97 -4.53 10.27
C GLY A 310 -4.03 -3.45 10.04
N GLN A 311 -4.87 -3.17 11.02
CA GLN A 311 -5.90 -2.12 10.93
C GLN A 311 -5.38 -0.77 11.42
N THR A 312 -5.80 0.32 10.78
CA THR A 312 -5.51 1.67 11.24
C THR A 312 -6.19 1.95 12.58
N ILE A 313 -5.41 2.40 13.56
CA ILE A 313 -5.90 2.74 14.91
C ILE A 313 -5.71 4.22 15.24
N LEU A 314 -4.79 4.91 14.55
CA LEU A 314 -4.61 6.36 14.61
C LEU A 314 -4.12 6.84 13.24
N ASP A 315 -4.76 7.85 12.65
CA ASP A 315 -4.27 8.53 11.45
C ASP A 315 -4.73 9.97 11.53
N GLU A 316 -3.82 10.87 11.86
CA GLU A 316 -4.16 12.26 12.20
C GLU A 316 -3.16 13.25 11.60
N LEU A 317 -3.69 14.34 11.04
CA LEU A 317 -2.91 15.52 10.72
C LEU A 317 -2.64 16.35 11.98
N VAL A 318 -1.41 16.83 12.09
CA VAL A 318 -0.85 17.47 13.28
C VAL A 318 -0.45 18.91 12.94
N LYS A 319 -0.84 19.83 13.82
CA LYS A 319 -0.45 21.24 13.74
C LYS A 319 0.98 21.38 14.26
N PRO A 320 1.94 21.80 13.42
CA PRO A 320 3.27 22.10 13.89
C PRO A 320 3.22 23.30 14.86
N LYS A 321 4.17 23.34 15.80
CA LYS A 321 4.24 24.43 16.79
C LYS A 321 4.69 25.75 16.14
N HIS A 322 5.52 25.67 15.11
CA HIS A 322 6.08 26.85 14.44
C HIS A 322 5.49 27.04 13.03
N PRO A 323 5.56 28.26 12.47
CA PRO A 323 5.11 28.53 11.11
C PRO A 323 5.78 27.61 10.08
N VAL A 324 4.98 27.05 9.18
CA VAL A 324 5.46 26.18 8.09
C VAL A 324 6.25 26.99 7.07
N ILE A 325 7.47 26.51 6.77
CA ILE A 325 8.38 27.03 5.75
C ILE A 325 8.22 26.24 4.46
N ASP A 326 8.15 24.91 4.57
CA ASP A 326 7.95 24.00 3.45
C ASP A 326 7.28 22.71 3.92
N LEU A 327 6.13 22.36 3.33
CA LEU A 327 5.37 21.14 3.65
C LEU A 327 6.10 19.85 3.28
N ASN A 328 7.19 19.96 2.51
CA ASN A 328 7.96 18.83 2.02
C ASN A 328 7.11 17.85 1.19
N THR A 329 6.08 18.36 0.49
CA THR A 329 4.98 17.62 -0.16
C THR A 329 5.46 16.48 -1.07
N ARG A 330 6.60 16.63 -1.73
CA ARG A 330 7.19 15.56 -2.57
C ARG A 330 7.42 14.26 -1.79
N PHE A 331 7.71 14.37 -0.51
CA PHE A 331 7.95 13.23 0.38
C PHE A 331 6.74 13.02 1.29
N SER A 332 6.22 14.09 1.89
CA SER A 332 5.14 13.97 2.89
C SER A 332 3.75 13.68 2.32
N GLY A 333 3.54 13.94 1.03
CA GLY A 333 2.23 13.90 0.38
C GLY A 333 1.22 14.94 0.87
N ILE A 334 1.60 15.78 1.85
CA ILE A 334 0.72 16.78 2.46
C ILE A 334 0.66 18.04 1.59
N LYS A 335 -0.55 18.38 1.14
CA LYS A 335 -0.85 19.57 0.32
C LYS A 335 -1.37 20.75 1.14
N SER A 336 -2.03 20.49 2.27
CA SER A 336 -2.51 21.50 3.21
C SER A 336 -2.59 20.92 4.62
N LEU A 337 -2.54 21.79 5.63
CA LEU A 337 -2.75 21.49 7.05
C LEU A 337 -4.05 22.11 7.59
N ASP A 338 -4.94 22.60 6.73
CA ASP A 338 -6.19 23.24 7.14
C ASP A 338 -7.08 22.30 7.99
N ASP A 339 -7.02 21.00 7.69
CA ASP A 339 -7.76 19.95 8.40
C ASP A 339 -7.00 19.40 9.63
N ALA A 340 -5.78 19.87 9.91
CA ALA A 340 -5.05 19.48 11.10
C ALA A 340 -5.83 19.94 12.33
N LYS A 341 -6.05 19.04 13.28
CA LYS A 341 -6.85 19.32 14.48
C LYS A 341 -6.00 19.38 15.74
N TYR A 342 -5.04 18.48 15.83
CA TYR A 342 -4.31 18.19 17.05
C TYR A 342 -2.93 18.83 17.06
N THR A 343 -2.47 19.28 18.23
CA THR A 343 -1.05 19.61 18.45
C THR A 343 -0.23 18.34 18.69
N LEU A 344 1.10 18.49 18.79
CA LEU A 344 1.99 17.39 19.16
C LEU A 344 1.66 16.80 20.54
N GLU A 345 1.29 17.63 21.51
CA GLU A 345 0.85 17.22 22.85
C GLU A 345 -0.41 16.35 22.75
N GLU A 346 -1.44 16.83 22.09
CA GLU A 346 -2.74 16.14 21.98
C GLU A 346 -2.63 14.82 21.21
N VAL A 347 -1.81 14.78 20.14
CA VAL A 347 -1.62 13.54 19.39
C VAL A 347 -0.82 12.50 20.18
N ARG A 348 0.11 12.94 21.06
CA ARG A 348 0.80 12.04 21.99
C ARG A 348 -0.14 11.46 23.02
N GLU A 349 -1.06 12.26 23.56
CA GLU A 349 -2.08 11.76 24.49
C GLU A 349 -2.93 10.67 23.84
N LYS A 350 -3.41 10.90 22.59
CA LYS A 350 -4.12 9.88 21.80
C LYS A 350 -3.26 8.63 21.58
N LEU A 351 -1.98 8.79 21.26
CA LEU A 351 -1.06 7.66 21.11
C LEU A 351 -0.93 6.89 22.42
N PHE A 352 -0.80 7.57 23.56
CA PHE A 352 -0.64 6.97 24.88
C PHE A 352 -1.89 6.27 25.39
N GLU A 353 -3.08 6.58 24.86
CA GLU A 353 -4.28 5.76 25.09
C GLU A 353 -4.16 4.36 24.47
N LEU A 354 -3.37 4.22 23.39
CA LEU A 354 -3.22 3.00 22.61
C LEU A 354 -2.01 2.16 23.02
N ILE A 355 -0.93 2.81 23.50
CA ILE A 355 0.37 2.16 23.77
C ILE A 355 0.90 2.45 25.19
N ASP A 356 1.81 1.59 25.66
CA ASP A 356 2.62 1.79 26.87
C ASP A 356 4.10 1.53 26.62
N SER A 357 4.94 1.61 27.66
CA SER A 357 6.38 1.36 27.60
C SER A 357 6.77 -0.06 27.15
N LYS A 358 5.84 -1.03 27.20
CA LYS A 358 6.03 -2.44 26.85
C LYS A 358 5.45 -2.80 25.49
N THR A 359 4.60 -1.94 24.91
CA THR A 359 4.11 -2.08 23.53
C THR A 359 5.28 -2.10 22.56
N ILE A 360 5.32 -3.05 21.63
CA ILE A 360 6.33 -3.07 20.57
C ILE A 360 5.94 -2.07 19.49
N ILE A 361 6.80 -1.08 19.22
CA ILE A 361 6.63 -0.13 18.12
C ILE A 361 7.46 -0.59 16.92
N ILE A 362 6.81 -0.81 15.78
CA ILE A 362 7.43 -1.28 14.53
C ILE A 362 7.46 -0.15 13.50
N GLY A 363 8.55 -0.02 12.75
CA GLY A 363 8.63 0.93 11.64
C GLY A 363 10.00 0.92 10.96
N GLN A 364 10.23 1.85 10.04
CA GLN A 364 11.46 1.93 9.24
C GLN A 364 12.26 3.17 9.61
N SER A 365 13.44 3.01 10.22
CA SER A 365 14.29 4.16 10.61
C SER A 365 13.55 5.20 11.46
N LEU A 366 12.84 4.71 12.48
CA LEU A 366 12.01 5.52 13.38
C LEU A 366 12.82 6.51 14.26
N ASP A 367 14.14 6.59 14.12
CA ASP A 367 14.96 7.53 14.89
C ASP A 367 14.54 8.98 14.63
N ASN A 368 14.12 9.30 13.40
CA ASN A 368 13.60 10.64 13.06
C ASN A 368 12.19 10.84 13.57
N ASP A 369 11.32 9.84 13.43
CA ASP A 369 9.96 9.82 13.94
C ASP A 369 9.94 10.08 15.45
N PHE A 370 10.81 9.40 16.20
CA PHE A 370 10.91 9.55 17.65
C PHE A 370 11.46 10.92 18.05
N LYS A 371 12.40 11.47 17.26
CA LYS A 371 12.86 12.85 17.43
C LYS A 371 11.69 13.81 17.23
N VAL A 372 10.95 13.76 16.12
CA VAL A 372 9.88 14.74 15.85
C VAL A 372 8.66 14.56 16.76
N LEU A 373 8.36 13.32 17.17
CA LEU A 373 7.37 13.02 18.21
C LEU A 373 7.80 13.45 19.60
N ARG A 374 9.10 13.71 19.81
CA ARG A 374 9.70 13.97 21.12
C ARG A 374 9.37 12.83 22.09
N LEU A 375 9.59 11.60 21.64
CA LEU A 375 9.21 10.40 22.36
C LEU A 375 10.44 9.57 22.74
N VAL A 376 10.53 9.17 24.00
CA VAL A 376 11.46 8.15 24.50
C VAL A 376 10.70 6.85 24.67
N HIS A 377 11.08 5.84 23.89
CA HIS A 377 10.51 4.50 23.95
C HIS A 377 11.55 3.47 23.51
N ASN A 378 11.65 2.35 24.24
CA ASN A 378 12.77 1.41 24.10
C ASN A 378 12.38 0.04 23.52
N THR A 379 11.08 -0.25 23.38
CA THR A 379 10.58 -1.53 22.87
C THR A 379 10.27 -1.38 21.38
N VAL A 380 11.30 -1.30 20.54
CA VAL A 380 11.18 -0.97 19.10
C VAL A 380 11.61 -2.15 18.23
N ILE A 381 10.99 -2.35 17.06
CA ILE A 381 11.56 -3.16 15.98
C ILE A 381 11.69 -2.27 14.74
N ASP A 382 12.93 -1.86 14.46
CA ASP A 382 13.26 -1.07 13.27
C ASP A 382 13.59 -2.01 12.12
N THR A 383 12.77 -2.00 11.06
CA THR A 383 12.98 -2.87 9.89
C THR A 383 14.30 -2.58 9.17
N SER A 384 14.86 -1.37 9.28
CA SER A 384 16.17 -1.05 8.73
C SER A 384 17.33 -1.72 9.48
N MET A 385 17.13 -2.03 10.77
CA MET A 385 18.09 -2.78 11.60
C MET A 385 17.85 -4.30 11.46
N LEU A 386 16.60 -4.72 11.30
CA LEU A 386 16.21 -6.12 11.14
C LEU A 386 16.72 -6.73 9.83
N PHE A 387 16.79 -5.92 8.77
CA PHE A 387 17.30 -6.31 7.45
C PHE A 387 18.59 -5.54 7.12
N PRO A 388 19.74 -5.96 7.69
CA PRO A 388 20.99 -5.21 7.54
C PRO A 388 21.51 -5.25 6.10
N HIS A 389 22.07 -4.13 5.66
CA HIS A 389 22.72 -4.05 4.35
C HIS A 389 24.07 -4.80 4.36
N PRO A 390 24.42 -5.60 3.33
CA PRO A 390 25.68 -6.36 3.27
C PRO A 390 26.96 -5.53 3.37
N ARG A 391 26.86 -4.22 3.10
CA ARG A 391 27.99 -3.27 3.22
C ARG A 391 28.25 -2.81 4.67
N GLY A 392 27.35 -3.13 5.60
CA GLY A 392 27.45 -2.74 7.01
C GLY A 392 27.39 -1.22 7.24
N GLY A 393 27.59 -0.83 8.50
CA GLY A 393 27.60 0.58 8.93
C GLY A 393 26.27 1.28 8.70
N ASN A 394 26.33 2.54 8.25
CA ASN A 394 25.15 3.41 8.06
C ASN A 394 24.37 3.13 6.77
N PHE A 395 24.75 2.12 5.99
CA PHE A 395 24.01 1.75 4.79
C PHE A 395 22.74 0.98 5.19
N LYS A 396 21.58 1.55 4.87
CA LYS A 396 20.27 0.96 5.11
C LYS A 396 19.59 0.68 3.77
N TYR A 397 18.81 -0.40 3.69
CA TYR A 397 17.89 -0.59 2.57
C TYR A 397 16.72 0.39 2.67
N SER A 398 16.20 0.87 1.53
CA SER A 398 14.95 1.62 1.52
C SER A 398 13.77 0.70 1.80
N LEU A 399 12.67 1.24 2.34
CA LEU A 399 11.45 0.48 2.53
C LEU A 399 10.93 -0.06 1.20
N GLN A 400 10.92 0.77 0.14
CA GLN A 400 10.58 0.36 -1.22
C GLN A 400 11.37 -0.87 -1.69
N PHE A 401 12.69 -0.90 -1.45
CA PHE A 401 13.51 -2.05 -1.80
C PHE A 401 13.08 -3.29 -1.01
N MET A 402 12.88 -3.18 0.30
CA MET A 402 12.49 -4.32 1.13
C MET A 402 11.08 -4.83 0.82
N ALA A 403 10.13 -3.95 0.57
CA ALA A 403 8.79 -4.30 0.12
C ALA A 403 8.84 -5.09 -1.19
N GLN A 404 9.65 -4.63 -2.16
CA GLN A 404 9.80 -5.31 -3.43
C GLN A 404 10.52 -6.67 -3.26
N GLN A 405 11.65 -6.71 -2.55
CA GLN A 405 12.45 -7.92 -2.42
C GLN A 405 11.77 -9.01 -1.59
N TYR A 406 11.15 -8.64 -0.47
CA TYR A 406 10.65 -9.61 0.51
C TYR A 406 9.14 -9.85 0.41
N LEU A 407 8.35 -8.81 0.10
CA LEU A 407 6.89 -8.90 0.01
C LEU A 407 6.37 -8.96 -1.44
N GLN A 408 7.24 -8.76 -2.44
CA GLN A 408 6.85 -8.65 -3.86
C GLN A 408 5.80 -7.55 -4.08
N ARG A 409 5.89 -6.46 -3.30
CA ARG A 409 4.97 -5.31 -3.34
C ARG A 409 5.72 -4.08 -3.84
N PHE A 410 5.06 -3.33 -4.72
CA PHE A 410 5.49 -2.00 -5.12
C PHE A 410 4.76 -0.98 -4.24
N ILE A 411 5.52 -0.07 -3.63
CA ILE A 411 5.04 1.00 -2.74
C ILE A 411 5.76 2.30 -3.11
N GLN A 412 5.23 3.45 -2.72
CA GLN A 412 5.85 4.76 -2.99
C GLN A 412 6.12 5.04 -4.49
N ASP A 413 5.33 4.45 -5.39
CA ASP A 413 5.50 4.58 -6.85
C ASP A 413 4.72 5.77 -7.45
N THR A 414 4.09 6.59 -6.61
CA THR A 414 3.28 7.75 -7.01
C THR A 414 4.04 9.07 -6.84
N GLU A 415 3.76 10.05 -7.71
CA GLU A 415 4.31 11.41 -7.58
C GLU A 415 3.63 12.23 -6.47
N ASP A 416 2.54 11.73 -5.89
CA ASP A 416 1.73 12.39 -4.86
C ASP A 416 2.35 12.36 -3.44
N GLY A 417 3.61 11.89 -3.30
CA GLY A 417 4.29 11.72 -2.02
C GLY A 417 4.10 10.33 -1.41
N HIS A 418 4.58 10.14 -0.20
CA HIS A 418 4.45 8.88 0.53
C HIS A 418 3.09 8.79 1.25
N ASP A 419 2.69 7.56 1.57
CA ASP A 419 1.54 7.29 2.42
C ASP A 419 2.01 6.57 3.67
N SER A 420 2.17 7.33 4.76
CA SER A 420 2.50 6.79 6.08
C SER A 420 1.68 5.56 6.52
N PHE A 421 0.42 5.39 6.09
CA PHE A 421 -0.33 4.16 6.37
C PHE A 421 0.23 2.95 5.60
N GLU A 422 0.47 3.11 4.30
CA GLU A 422 1.10 2.07 3.46
C GLU A 422 2.46 1.67 4.02
N ASP A 423 3.25 2.66 4.44
CA ASP A 423 4.60 2.46 4.96
C ASP A 423 4.59 1.74 6.32
N ALA A 424 3.76 2.19 7.28
CA ALA A 424 3.60 1.54 8.58
C ALA A 424 3.13 0.08 8.42
N LYS A 425 2.10 -0.15 7.59
CA LYS A 425 1.59 -1.49 7.31
C LYS A 425 2.62 -2.39 6.64
N THR A 426 3.43 -1.83 5.73
CA THR A 426 4.51 -2.59 5.06
C THR A 426 5.57 -3.02 6.07
N CYS A 427 5.95 -2.16 7.01
CA CYS A 427 6.88 -2.53 8.09
C CYS A 427 6.32 -3.68 8.95
N LEU A 428 5.03 -3.62 9.30
CA LEU A 428 4.33 -4.68 10.02
C LEU A 428 4.40 -6.03 9.27
N ASP A 429 4.08 -6.01 7.96
CA ASP A 429 4.08 -7.19 7.10
C ASP A 429 5.52 -7.78 6.97
N LEU A 430 6.55 -6.93 6.89
CA LEU A 430 7.96 -7.36 6.84
C LEU A 430 8.40 -8.10 8.11
N VAL A 431 8.02 -7.59 9.30
CA VAL A 431 8.35 -8.24 10.57
C VAL A 431 7.63 -9.58 10.70
N LYS A 432 6.33 -9.64 10.37
CA LYS A 432 5.57 -10.91 10.36
C LYS A 432 6.26 -11.97 9.50
N LEU A 433 6.60 -11.61 8.26
CA LEU A 433 7.30 -12.49 7.33
C LEU A 433 8.63 -12.99 7.89
N LYS A 434 9.39 -12.12 8.56
CA LYS A 434 10.68 -12.48 9.15
C LYS A 434 10.53 -13.51 10.26
N VAL A 435 9.58 -13.28 11.18
CA VAL A 435 9.29 -14.22 12.29
C VAL A 435 8.83 -15.57 11.75
N GLU A 436 7.90 -15.58 10.79
CA GLU A 436 7.36 -16.81 10.18
C GLU A 436 8.45 -17.62 9.47
N LYS A 437 9.34 -16.96 8.72
CA LYS A 437 10.47 -17.65 8.05
C LYS A 437 11.44 -18.26 9.06
N ASP A 438 11.77 -17.54 10.12
CA ASP A 438 12.69 -18.02 11.14
C ASP A 438 12.07 -19.18 11.96
N LEU A 439 10.74 -19.21 12.12
CA LEU A 439 10.02 -20.35 12.69
C LEU A 439 10.07 -21.60 11.80
N GLN A 440 9.86 -21.43 10.49
CA GLN A 440 9.95 -22.53 9.53
C GLN A 440 11.36 -23.13 9.51
N GLN A 441 12.40 -22.29 9.52
CA GLN A 441 13.79 -22.73 9.54
C GLN A 441 14.18 -23.51 10.80
N LYS A 442 13.58 -23.19 11.96
CA LYS A 442 13.81 -23.93 13.21
C LYS A 442 13.07 -25.27 13.28
N SER A 443 12.09 -25.48 12.40
CA SER A 443 11.24 -26.68 12.38
C SER A 443 11.75 -27.75 11.38
N THR A 444 12.71 -27.39 10.54
CA THR A 444 13.50 -28.26 9.64
C THR A 444 14.88 -28.50 10.21
#